data_AF-A0A661TDF9-F1
#
_entry.id   AF-A0A661TDF9-F1
#
_cell.length_a   1.000
_cell.length_b   1.000
_cell.length_c   1.000
_cell.angle_alpha   90.00
_cell.angle_beta   90.00
_cell.angle_gamma   90.00
#
_symmetry.space_group_name_H-M   'P 1'
#
loop_
_entity.id
_entity.type
_entity.pdbx_description
1 polymer ?
#
loop_
_entity_poly.entity_id
_entity_poly.type
_entity_poly.pdbx_seq_one_letter_code
_entity_poly.pdbx_strand_id
1 'polypeptide(L)'
;MTSGSGQTRGCSKTLDTSACSDRNYAACRHGAGSFLDGIFEKCPFLHQTGKDQARPRRDVSDRSACRATDRYGVGAKMVLFQNSLHPLYCYDTAPFKSDGTCCSEHRSGNMAILAPFRGITYNFEAGLDLSKLVTPPYDVISDEEQEFYYQSDPHNIIRLILGKRKIGDIDWDNQYTRAAEFFRKWQREGILVRSENPCIYLTSLTYRPGFGEPLRTRWGIIAVIRIEDETSGVILPHEKTFSAHKDDRLKLMRSCNAQFSPIFGLYEDPGNNILDACLVGADPEPRISFDFRDGTKHRMWILNNDSLFRELAAFMSEKRIFIADGHHRYETSRNFRNIMRERHGRRPAGRSYEYVMMYLSSMNDKGLTILPSHRLIKTVPGFDLESFLKTLTTWFNIREYPFSDAGIPRDCMNLRTEIRGLGQQDTVIAFCINPVRKFYIFSLKPDAREKISGDIHPSLKKLDVIVLSRLVLREALGFSKEDLDDTENFHYQSDMETAVTDVISGTYRMAFLLNPTKIEHVMEIAGNSLVMPRKSTYFYPKVLTGLVINEIDPYETIQVP
;
A
#
# COMPACT_ATOMS: atom_id res chain seq x y z
N MET A 1 51.33 -41.92 -42.59
CA MET A 1 50.64 -40.81 -43.28
C MET A 1 50.27 -39.80 -42.19
N THR A 2 51.20 -38.91 -41.81
CA THR A 2 51.38 -37.53 -42.34
C THR A 2 50.21 -36.63 -41.93
N SER A 3 50.35 -35.51 -41.22
CA SER A 3 51.49 -34.73 -40.66
C SER A 3 50.87 -33.60 -39.77
N GLY A 4 51.51 -32.90 -38.83
CA GLY A 4 52.89 -32.83 -38.32
C GLY A 4 53.09 -31.46 -37.61
N SER A 5 54.06 -31.33 -36.69
CA SER A 5 54.48 -30.06 -36.01
C SER A 5 53.47 -29.37 -35.07
N GLY A 6 53.88 -28.62 -34.03
CA GLY A 6 55.21 -28.39 -33.46
C GLY A 6 55.18 -27.60 -32.13
N GLN A 7 56.20 -27.75 -31.29
CA GLN A 7 56.36 -27.03 -30.01
C GLN A 7 57.00 -25.63 -30.21
N THR A 8 56.72 -24.68 -29.30
CA THR A 8 57.72 -23.86 -28.56
C THR A 8 57.02 -23.04 -27.46
N ARG A 9 57.42 -23.15 -26.17
CA ARG A 9 58.29 -22.22 -25.36
C ARG A 9 57.76 -20.77 -25.23
N GLY A 10 57.76 -20.11 -24.07
CA GLY A 10 58.15 -20.49 -22.70
C GLY A 10 58.56 -19.28 -21.83
N CYS A 11 58.63 -19.47 -20.49
CA CYS A 11 59.07 -18.52 -19.43
C CYS A 11 58.19 -17.26 -19.20
N SER A 12 57.76 -16.84 -18.00
CA SER A 12 58.22 -16.94 -16.58
C SER A 12 59.19 -15.85 -16.09
N LYS A 13 58.73 -15.12 -15.04
CA LYS A 13 59.42 -14.46 -13.89
C LYS A 13 58.32 -13.67 -13.14
N THR A 14 57.96 -13.86 -11.86
CA THR A 14 58.64 -14.02 -10.54
C THR A 14 59.44 -12.81 -10.04
N LEU A 15 59.45 -12.64 -8.70
CA LEU A 15 59.92 -11.50 -7.87
C LEU A 15 58.85 -10.41 -7.71
N ASP A 16 58.15 -10.20 -6.58
CA ASP A 16 58.23 -10.66 -5.17
C ASP A 16 59.10 -9.82 -4.18
N THR A 17 58.51 -9.61 -2.99
CA THR A 17 59.05 -9.12 -1.70
C THR A 17 59.43 -7.64 -1.44
N SER A 18 58.87 -7.12 -0.33
CA SER A 18 59.49 -6.24 0.70
C SER A 18 59.77 -4.76 0.40
N ALA A 19 59.90 -3.85 1.39
CA ALA A 19 59.41 -3.72 2.77
C ALA A 19 59.77 -2.31 3.30
N CYS A 20 59.39 -2.00 4.56
CA CYS A 20 59.65 -0.80 5.39
C CYS A 20 58.44 0.14 5.50
N SER A 21 57.81 0.45 6.64
CA SER A 21 58.08 0.44 8.09
C SER A 21 58.19 1.86 8.67
N ASP A 22 57.49 2.02 9.80
CA ASP A 22 57.80 2.90 10.93
C ASP A 22 57.39 4.41 10.94
N ARG A 23 56.42 4.65 11.84
CA ARG A 23 56.35 5.72 12.86
C ARG A 23 56.16 7.19 12.41
N ASN A 24 55.11 7.82 12.94
CA ASN A 24 55.26 8.51 14.24
C ASN A 24 53.94 8.92 14.92
N TYR A 25 54.01 8.98 16.26
CA TYR A 25 53.05 9.65 17.14
C TYR A 25 53.25 11.17 17.09
N ALA A 26 52.16 11.96 17.17
CA ALA A 26 52.16 13.25 17.86
C ALA A 26 50.72 13.70 18.15
N ALA A 27 50.50 14.28 19.34
CA ALA A 27 49.23 14.88 19.74
C ALA A 27 49.42 16.33 20.18
N CYS A 28 48.48 17.21 19.85
CA CYS A 28 48.14 18.50 20.51
C CYS A 28 46.70 18.82 20.06
N ARG A 29 45.67 18.96 20.91
CA ARG A 29 45.42 19.87 22.05
C ARG A 29 45.35 21.36 21.70
N HIS A 30 44.23 21.95 22.16
CA HIS A 30 43.85 23.36 22.20
C HIS A 30 43.46 24.01 20.84
N GLY A 31 42.50 24.95 20.80
CA GLY A 31 41.84 25.65 21.91
C GLY A 31 40.34 25.93 21.68
N ALA A 32 39.67 26.37 22.75
CA ALA A 32 38.30 26.87 22.72
C ALA A 32 38.28 28.39 22.46
N GLY A 33 37.17 28.88 21.92
CA GLY A 33 36.85 30.29 21.69
C GLY A 33 35.78 30.39 20.59
N SER A 34 34.50 30.41 20.92
CA SER A 34 33.72 31.63 21.20
C SER A 34 33.89 32.72 20.13
N PHE A 35 32.84 33.01 19.36
CA PHE A 35 32.08 34.26 19.55
C PHE A 35 30.71 34.17 18.85
N LEU A 36 29.77 34.98 19.34
CA LEU A 36 28.44 35.20 18.76
C LEU A 36 28.52 36.26 17.64
N ASP A 37 27.34 36.61 17.10
CA ASP A 37 27.07 37.63 16.07
C ASP A 37 27.41 37.20 14.62
N GLY A 38 26.62 37.56 13.59
CA GLY A 38 25.39 38.36 13.58
C GLY A 38 24.62 38.18 12.26
N ILE A 39 23.37 38.66 12.20
CA ILE A 39 22.44 38.45 11.09
C ILE A 39 22.56 39.59 10.04
N PHE A 40 22.17 39.30 8.79
CA PHE A 40 21.95 40.18 7.63
C PHE A 40 23.15 40.50 6.73
N GLU A 41 23.15 39.94 5.52
CA GLU A 41 23.17 40.71 4.25
C GLU A 41 22.43 39.91 3.15
N LYS A 42 21.28 40.42 2.68
CA LYS A 42 21.06 41.16 1.41
C LYS A 42 21.12 40.31 0.13
N CYS A 43 19.94 40.03 -0.41
CA CYS A 43 19.78 39.80 -1.86
C CYS A 43 20.01 41.11 -2.64
N PRO A 44 20.73 41.06 -3.77
CA PRO A 44 20.53 41.98 -4.87
C PRO A 44 19.93 41.26 -6.08
N PHE A 45 18.91 41.85 -6.73
CA PHE A 45 19.10 42.37 -8.09
C PHE A 45 17.92 43.27 -8.51
N LEU A 46 18.25 44.40 -9.13
CA LEU A 46 17.33 45.39 -9.69
C LEU A 46 16.77 44.92 -11.06
N HIS A 47 15.52 45.17 -11.47
CA HIS A 47 14.76 46.42 -11.65
C HIS A 47 15.05 47.15 -12.99
N GLN A 48 14.13 47.03 -13.95
CA GLN A 48 13.80 47.97 -15.04
C GLN A 48 12.27 47.79 -15.31
N THR A 49 11.36 48.73 -15.03
CA THR A 49 11.01 49.99 -15.76
C THR A 49 10.68 49.76 -17.25
N GLY A 50 9.52 50.15 -17.80
CA GLY A 50 8.32 50.84 -17.27
C GLY A 50 7.43 51.36 -18.43
N LYS A 51 6.34 52.09 -18.10
CA LYS A 51 5.24 52.67 -18.94
C LYS A 51 3.96 51.80 -18.99
N ASP A 52 2.86 52.16 -18.32
CA ASP A 52 1.92 53.29 -18.54
C ASP A 52 0.85 53.00 -19.61
N GLN A 53 -0.42 52.82 -19.19
CA GLN A 53 -1.51 53.76 -19.53
C GLN A 53 -2.87 53.44 -18.85
N ALA A 54 -3.48 54.50 -18.32
CA ALA A 54 -4.91 54.85 -18.24
C ALA A 54 -6.01 53.82 -17.83
N ARG A 55 -6.77 54.19 -16.78
CA ARG A 55 -8.21 53.83 -16.60
C ARG A 55 -9.11 54.70 -17.49
N PRO A 56 -10.41 54.36 -17.61
CA PRO A 56 -11.38 55.21 -16.90
C PRO A 56 -12.49 54.45 -16.13
N ARG A 57 -13.22 55.18 -15.27
CA ARG A 57 -14.43 54.75 -14.53
C ARG A 57 -15.71 55.30 -15.17
N ARG A 58 -16.83 54.58 -15.00
CA ARG A 58 -18.21 55.06 -14.66
C ARG A 58 -18.86 53.92 -13.83
N ASP A 59 -19.54 54.10 -12.68
CA ASP A 59 -20.72 54.91 -12.33
C ASP A 59 -21.99 54.48 -13.11
N VAL A 60 -23.20 54.27 -12.54
CA VAL A 60 -23.72 54.45 -11.16
C VAL A 60 -25.04 53.65 -10.96
N SER A 61 -25.48 53.51 -9.68
CA SER A 61 -26.82 53.20 -9.09
C SER A 61 -27.16 51.74 -8.70
N ASP A 62 -27.94 51.44 -7.65
CA ASP A 62 -28.75 52.30 -6.74
C ASP A 62 -28.80 51.81 -5.26
N ARG A 63 -29.51 52.55 -4.40
CA ARG A 63 -29.55 52.51 -2.92
C ARG A 63 -30.52 51.45 -2.37
N SER A 64 -30.25 50.87 -1.19
CA SER A 64 -30.76 51.34 0.11
C SER A 64 -30.10 50.51 1.23
N ALA A 65 -29.54 51.03 2.34
CA ALA A 65 -29.96 52.06 3.30
C ALA A 65 -30.87 51.54 4.43
N CYS A 66 -30.25 50.97 5.48
CA CYS A 66 -30.68 51.10 6.87
C CYS A 66 -29.47 51.34 7.79
N ARG A 67 -29.54 52.40 8.61
CA ARG A 67 -28.69 52.63 9.80
C ARG A 67 -29.29 51.79 10.96
N ALA A 68 -28.77 51.65 12.18
CA ALA A 68 -27.80 52.38 13.01
C ALA A 68 -27.41 51.41 14.20
N THR A 69 -26.54 51.65 15.19
CA THR A 69 -25.53 52.67 15.58
C THR A 69 -24.71 52.10 16.75
N ASP A 70 -23.44 52.48 16.89
CA ASP A 70 -22.71 52.68 18.18
C ASP A 70 -22.50 51.47 19.14
N ARG A 71 -21.45 51.37 20.00
CA ARG A 71 -20.19 52.13 20.21
C ARG A 71 -19.24 51.33 21.14
N TYR A 72 -17.94 51.64 21.09
CA TYR A 72 -16.87 51.53 22.12
C TYR A 72 -16.74 50.30 23.06
N GLY A 73 -15.49 49.83 23.24
CA GLY A 73 -15.15 48.90 24.33
C GLY A 73 -13.70 48.40 24.33
N VAL A 74 -12.69 49.29 24.45
CA VAL A 74 -11.28 48.88 24.60
C VAL A 74 -11.05 48.34 26.02
N GLY A 75 -10.40 47.17 26.14
CA GLY A 75 -10.18 46.51 27.43
C GLY A 75 -8.99 45.54 27.43
N ALA A 76 -7.77 46.06 27.27
CA ALA A 76 -6.57 45.25 27.46
C ALA A 76 -6.34 44.95 28.95
N LYS A 77 -6.05 43.69 29.30
CA LYS A 77 -5.42 43.33 30.58
C LYS A 77 -4.29 42.34 30.34
N MET A 78 -3.08 42.85 30.50
CA MET A 78 -1.85 42.08 30.61
C MET A 78 -1.65 41.70 32.07
N VAL A 79 -1.45 40.42 32.38
CA VAL A 79 -0.97 39.96 33.68
C VAL A 79 0.10 38.89 33.46
N LEU A 80 1.33 39.22 33.83
CA LEU A 80 2.42 38.29 34.06
C LEU A 80 2.54 38.11 35.59
N PHE A 81 2.74 36.88 36.09
CA PHE A 81 4.02 36.46 36.70
C PHE A 81 3.96 35.06 37.36
N GLN A 82 5.12 34.38 37.28
CA GLN A 82 5.71 33.39 38.22
C GLN A 82 5.08 32.00 38.49
N ASN A 83 5.78 30.99 37.94
CA ASN A 83 6.37 29.82 38.60
C ASN A 83 5.92 29.39 40.01
N SER A 84 5.53 28.11 40.12
CA SER A 84 5.99 27.21 41.19
C SER A 84 5.92 25.74 40.76
N LEU A 85 6.85 24.91 41.25
CA LEU A 85 7.04 23.50 40.87
C LEU A 85 6.34 22.50 41.80
N HIS A 86 6.16 21.29 41.27
CA HIS A 86 6.05 19.98 41.95
C HIS A 86 4.67 19.51 42.50
N PRO A 87 4.48 18.17 42.63
CA PRO A 87 3.21 17.54 42.32
C PRO A 87 2.56 16.84 43.53
N LEU A 88 1.25 16.60 43.44
CA LEU A 88 0.54 15.74 44.38
C LEU A 88 -0.25 14.67 43.64
N TYR A 89 0.08 13.42 43.94
CA TYR A 89 -0.78 12.27 43.68
C TYR A 89 -1.98 12.32 44.63
N CYS A 90 -3.20 12.24 44.08
CA CYS A 90 -4.38 11.89 44.86
C CYS A 90 -4.98 10.59 44.30
N TYR A 91 -4.93 9.54 45.10
CA TYR A 91 -5.79 8.37 44.95
C TYR A 91 -7.16 8.74 45.53
N ASP A 92 -8.20 8.76 44.72
CA ASP A 92 -9.59 8.84 45.22
C ASP A 92 -10.32 7.52 44.98
N THR A 93 -10.67 6.86 46.10
CA THR A 93 -11.54 5.69 46.14
C THR A 93 -13.00 6.13 46.17
N ALA A 94 -13.76 5.87 45.11
CA ALA A 94 -15.21 6.11 45.10
C ALA A 94 -16.00 4.83 45.48
N PRO A 95 -17.07 4.94 46.29
CA PRO A 95 -17.78 3.78 46.83
C PRO A 95 -18.85 3.20 45.89
N PHE A 96 -19.13 1.91 46.10
CA PHE A 96 -20.18 1.15 45.43
C PHE A 96 -21.59 1.68 45.79
N LYS A 97 -22.39 2.07 44.80
CA LYS A 97 -23.87 2.09 44.89
C LYS A 97 -24.48 1.68 43.56
N SER A 98 -25.42 0.75 43.64
CA SER A 98 -26.34 0.43 42.55
C SER A 98 -27.47 1.46 42.50
N ASP A 99 -27.94 1.79 41.30
CA ASP A 99 -29.29 1.41 40.86
C ASP A 99 -29.59 2.00 39.46
N GLY A 100 -30.51 1.34 38.75
CA GLY A 100 -30.67 1.48 37.30
C GLY A 100 -31.06 2.87 36.79
N THR A 101 -30.26 3.38 35.85
CA THR A 101 -30.76 3.87 34.55
C THR A 101 -29.60 3.88 33.57
N CYS A 102 -29.57 2.92 32.65
CA CYS A 102 -28.58 2.91 31.58
C CYS A 102 -28.98 3.95 30.53
N CYS A 103 -28.59 5.20 30.75
CA CYS A 103 -28.60 6.21 29.70
C CYS A 103 -27.72 5.69 28.56
N SER A 104 -28.32 5.48 27.39
CA SER A 104 -27.60 5.06 26.20
C SER A 104 -26.68 6.19 25.75
N GLU A 105 -25.41 6.14 26.18
CA GLU A 105 -24.35 6.90 25.55
C GLU A 105 -24.24 6.44 24.09
N HIS A 106 -24.84 7.22 23.18
CA HIS A 106 -24.64 7.03 21.76
C HIS A 106 -23.14 7.15 21.46
N ARG A 107 -22.52 6.03 21.06
CA ARG A 107 -21.14 5.99 20.55
C ARG A 107 -21.06 6.69 19.19
N SER A 108 -21.16 8.01 19.18
CA SER A 108 -20.89 8.85 18.02
C SER A 108 -19.38 8.85 17.71
N GLY A 109 -18.91 7.81 16.99
CA GLY A 109 -17.47 7.66 16.70
C GLY A 109 -17.08 6.66 15.61
N ASN A 110 -17.90 5.65 15.30
CA ASN A 110 -17.50 4.53 14.42
C ASN A 110 -18.25 4.54 13.07
N MET A 111 -18.07 5.56 12.23
CA MET A 111 -18.77 5.66 10.94
C MET A 111 -17.83 5.99 9.78
N ALA A 112 -17.84 5.18 8.72
CA ALA A 112 -17.10 5.45 7.49
C ALA A 112 -17.86 6.44 6.61
N ILE A 113 -17.29 7.63 6.39
CA ILE A 113 -17.90 8.63 5.49
C ILE A 113 -17.39 8.43 4.07
N LEU A 114 -18.30 8.03 3.18
CA LEU A 114 -18.11 7.95 1.74
C LEU A 114 -18.72 9.18 1.06
N ALA A 115 -18.04 9.69 0.02
CA ALA A 115 -18.56 10.78 -0.81
C ALA A 115 -18.18 10.62 -2.30
N PRO A 116 -19.01 11.15 -3.22
CA PRO A 116 -18.62 11.35 -4.62
C PRO A 116 -17.56 12.45 -4.73
N PHE A 117 -16.80 12.47 -5.82
CA PHE A 117 -15.75 13.49 -6.03
C PHE A 117 -15.52 13.81 -7.51
N ARG A 118 -14.93 14.98 -7.77
CA ARG A 118 -14.60 15.44 -9.12
C ARG A 118 -13.29 14.79 -9.61
N GLY A 119 -13.34 13.49 -9.86
CA GLY A 119 -12.19 12.72 -10.31
C GLY A 119 -11.66 13.19 -11.66
N ILE A 120 -10.35 13.04 -11.83
CA ILE A 120 -9.63 13.21 -13.10
C ILE A 120 -9.47 11.84 -13.75
N THR A 121 -9.86 11.72 -15.01
CA THR A 121 -9.66 10.51 -15.83
C THR A 121 -8.83 10.84 -17.07
N TYR A 122 -8.39 9.83 -17.81
CA TYR A 122 -8.02 10.06 -19.20
C TYR A 122 -9.23 10.56 -20.01
N ASN A 123 -8.96 11.34 -21.05
CA ASN A 123 -9.98 11.81 -21.96
C ASN A 123 -10.46 10.67 -22.86
N PHE A 124 -11.65 10.14 -22.57
CA PHE A 124 -12.23 9.03 -23.33
C PHE A 124 -12.60 9.39 -24.77
N GLU A 125 -12.79 10.68 -25.07
CA GLU A 125 -13.07 11.15 -26.44
C GLU A 125 -11.79 11.35 -27.28
N ALA A 126 -10.59 11.28 -26.67
CA ALA A 126 -9.32 11.45 -27.37
C ALA A 126 -8.83 10.17 -28.08
N GLY A 127 -9.63 9.10 -28.15
CA GLY A 127 -9.29 7.85 -28.84
C GLY A 127 -8.10 7.08 -28.23
N LEU A 128 -7.84 7.31 -26.93
CA LEU A 128 -6.69 6.76 -26.22
C LEU A 128 -6.85 5.26 -25.90
N ASP A 129 -5.80 4.48 -26.16
CA ASP A 129 -5.75 3.06 -25.77
C ASP A 129 -5.41 2.92 -24.28
N LEU A 130 -6.45 2.95 -23.45
CA LEU A 130 -6.33 2.87 -21.98
C LEU A 130 -5.55 1.64 -21.49
N SER A 131 -5.52 0.53 -22.24
CA SER A 131 -4.76 -0.67 -21.88
C SER A 131 -3.24 -0.40 -21.83
N LYS A 132 -2.76 0.61 -22.57
CA LYS A 132 -1.37 1.07 -22.57
C LYS A 132 -1.11 2.24 -21.61
N LEU A 133 -2.14 2.84 -21.01
CA LEU A 133 -2.01 4.03 -20.17
C LEU A 133 -2.03 3.75 -18.67
N VAL A 134 -2.60 2.63 -18.25
CA VAL A 134 -2.69 2.20 -16.85
C VAL A 134 -1.55 1.24 -16.46
N THR A 135 -1.35 1.06 -15.15
CA THR A 135 -0.41 0.08 -14.57
C THR A 135 -1.01 -0.59 -13.33
N PRO A 136 -0.40 -1.68 -12.82
CA PRO A 136 -0.51 -2.07 -11.42
C PRO A 136 -0.09 -0.94 -10.45
N PRO A 137 -0.29 -1.11 -9.13
CA PRO A 137 0.30 -0.25 -8.12
C PRO A 137 1.83 -0.22 -8.19
N TYR A 138 2.43 0.92 -7.84
CA TYR A 138 3.88 1.16 -7.90
C TYR A 138 4.73 0.16 -7.10
N ASP A 139 4.17 -0.49 -6.07
CA ASP A 139 4.86 -1.39 -5.14
C ASP A 139 4.88 -2.87 -5.59
N VAL A 140 4.41 -3.15 -6.81
CA VAL A 140 4.51 -4.48 -7.46
C VAL A 140 5.11 -4.43 -8.86
N ILE A 141 5.67 -3.29 -9.28
CA ILE A 141 6.28 -3.10 -10.61
C ILE A 141 7.79 -3.31 -10.50
N SER A 142 8.37 -4.19 -11.32
CA SER A 142 9.84 -4.38 -11.44
C SER A 142 10.51 -3.27 -12.26
N ASP A 143 11.85 -3.18 -12.24
CA ASP A 143 12.58 -2.22 -13.07
C ASP A 143 12.41 -2.50 -14.58
N GLU A 144 12.32 -3.78 -14.97
CA GLU A 144 12.02 -4.21 -16.34
C GLU A 144 10.59 -3.84 -16.76
N GLU A 145 9.61 -4.02 -15.85
CA GLU A 145 8.23 -3.59 -16.09
C GLU A 145 8.10 -2.07 -16.15
N GLN A 146 8.85 -1.32 -15.32
CA GLN A 146 8.93 0.13 -15.39
C GLN A 146 9.43 0.57 -16.78
N GLU A 147 10.50 -0.05 -17.29
CA GLU A 147 10.99 0.22 -18.64
C GLU A 147 9.93 -0.10 -19.72
N PHE A 148 9.29 -1.25 -19.63
CA PHE A 148 8.20 -1.65 -20.53
C PHE A 148 7.04 -0.65 -20.55
N TYR A 149 6.57 -0.18 -19.39
CA TYR A 149 5.52 0.84 -19.32
C TYR A 149 5.98 2.21 -19.84
N TYR A 150 7.24 2.57 -19.61
CA TYR A 150 7.83 3.79 -20.17
C TYR A 150 7.88 3.78 -21.70
N GLN A 151 8.09 2.61 -22.30
CA GLN A 151 8.11 2.40 -23.76
C GLN A 151 6.72 2.18 -24.37
N SER A 152 5.73 1.77 -23.56
CA SER A 152 4.37 1.45 -24.02
C SER A 152 3.59 2.67 -24.52
N ASP A 153 3.63 3.80 -23.80
CA ASP A 153 3.02 5.06 -24.24
C ASP A 153 3.67 6.30 -23.56
N PRO A 154 3.82 7.45 -24.25
CA PRO A 154 4.26 8.71 -23.62
C PRO A 154 3.34 9.23 -22.50
N HIS A 155 2.08 8.80 -22.43
CA HIS A 155 1.09 9.17 -21.41
C HIS A 155 0.81 8.07 -20.38
N ASN A 156 1.60 6.98 -20.36
CA ASN A 156 1.43 5.93 -19.36
C ASN A 156 1.66 6.46 -17.94
N ILE A 157 0.73 6.13 -17.03
CA ILE A 157 0.68 6.60 -15.64
C ILE A 157 1.95 6.28 -14.82
N ILE A 158 2.80 5.34 -15.26
CA ILE A 158 4.13 5.06 -14.69
C ILE A 158 4.94 6.35 -14.48
N ARG A 159 4.81 7.32 -15.40
CA ARG A 159 5.51 8.62 -15.37
C ARG A 159 5.06 9.52 -14.22
N LEU A 160 3.85 9.28 -13.68
CA LEU A 160 3.32 9.99 -12.51
C LEU A 160 3.57 9.24 -11.19
N ILE A 161 3.56 7.90 -11.19
CA ILE A 161 3.62 7.10 -9.94
C ILE A 161 4.99 6.53 -9.59
N LEU A 162 5.82 6.22 -10.59
CA LEU A 162 7.10 5.54 -10.43
C LEU A 162 8.06 6.09 -11.49
N GLY A 163 8.31 7.40 -11.42
CA GLY A 163 9.15 8.09 -12.38
C GLY A 163 10.63 7.67 -12.26
N LYS A 164 11.31 7.51 -13.40
CA LYS A 164 12.75 7.17 -13.42
C LYS A 164 13.61 8.22 -12.70
N ARG A 165 14.49 7.72 -11.83
CA ARG A 165 15.62 8.47 -11.26
C ARG A 165 16.67 8.73 -12.34
N LYS A 166 17.36 9.85 -12.25
CA LYS A 166 18.47 10.19 -13.14
C LYS A 166 19.73 10.50 -12.34
N ILE A 167 20.88 10.24 -12.94
CA ILE A 167 22.16 10.75 -12.43
C ILE A 167 22.09 12.28 -12.46
N GLY A 168 22.33 12.92 -11.32
CA GLY A 168 22.20 14.37 -11.16
C GLY A 168 20.82 14.86 -10.71
N ASP A 169 19.89 13.97 -10.30
CA ASP A 169 18.66 14.39 -9.62
C ASP A 169 18.97 15.18 -8.34
N ILE A 170 18.26 16.30 -8.15
CA ILE A 170 18.40 17.26 -7.03
C ILE A 170 17.03 17.66 -6.49
N ASP A 171 16.95 18.35 -5.36
CA ASP A 171 15.66 18.59 -4.67
C ASP A 171 14.60 19.33 -5.51
N TRP A 172 15.00 20.14 -6.49
CA TRP A 172 14.09 20.85 -7.40
C TRP A 172 13.97 20.25 -8.82
N ASP A 173 14.84 19.32 -9.23
CA ASP A 173 14.68 18.52 -10.45
C ASP A 173 14.94 17.03 -10.14
N ASN A 174 13.85 16.28 -9.99
CA ASN A 174 13.86 14.86 -9.66
C ASN A 174 12.59 14.17 -10.17
N GLN A 175 12.47 12.87 -9.91
CA GLN A 175 11.29 12.07 -10.29
C GLN A 175 9.93 12.70 -9.90
N TYR A 176 9.83 13.40 -8.77
CA TYR A 176 8.57 13.95 -8.27
C TYR A 176 8.21 15.30 -8.90
N THR A 177 9.18 16.17 -9.13
CA THR A 177 8.93 17.45 -9.82
C THR A 177 8.57 17.21 -11.28
N ARG A 178 9.24 16.26 -11.94
CA ARG A 178 8.90 15.79 -13.29
C ARG A 178 7.52 15.12 -13.36
N ALA A 179 7.12 14.31 -12.37
CA ALA A 179 5.76 13.79 -12.28
C ALA A 179 4.72 14.92 -12.18
N ALA A 180 4.97 15.95 -11.38
CA ALA A 180 4.08 17.09 -11.25
C ALA A 180 3.99 17.93 -12.54
N GLU A 181 5.08 18.03 -13.30
CA GLU A 181 5.09 18.64 -14.63
C GLU A 181 4.30 17.85 -15.66
N PHE A 182 4.49 16.52 -15.74
CA PHE A 182 3.68 15.65 -16.60
C PHE A 182 2.19 15.76 -16.25
N PHE A 183 1.83 15.70 -14.97
CA PHE A 183 0.44 15.81 -14.51
C PHE A 183 -0.20 17.14 -14.94
N ARG A 184 0.48 18.28 -14.75
CA ARG A 184 0.00 19.59 -15.24
C ARG A 184 0.02 19.71 -16.76
N LYS A 185 0.96 19.06 -17.45
CA LYS A 185 1.04 19.06 -18.91
C LYS A 185 -0.15 18.32 -19.51
N TRP A 186 -0.41 17.09 -19.08
CA TRP A 186 -1.50 16.25 -19.60
C TRP A 186 -2.89 16.85 -19.35
N GLN A 187 -3.08 17.57 -18.23
CA GLN A 187 -4.31 18.35 -18.01
C GLN A 187 -4.46 19.51 -19.00
N ARG A 188 -3.40 20.31 -19.24
CA ARG A 188 -3.43 21.42 -20.21
C ARG A 188 -3.59 20.95 -21.67
N GLU A 189 -3.10 19.77 -21.99
CA GLU A 189 -3.21 19.16 -23.32
C GLU A 189 -4.51 18.37 -23.52
N GLY A 190 -5.40 18.31 -22.51
CA GLY A 190 -6.68 17.59 -22.60
C GLY A 190 -6.53 16.07 -22.68
N ILE A 191 -5.37 15.53 -22.29
CA ILE A 191 -5.12 14.08 -22.15
C ILE A 191 -5.73 13.57 -20.84
N LEU A 192 -5.63 14.36 -19.77
CA LEU A 192 -6.34 14.16 -18.51
C LEU A 192 -7.44 15.22 -18.39
N VAL A 193 -8.66 14.80 -18.04
CA VAL A 193 -9.82 15.68 -17.92
C VAL A 193 -10.45 15.48 -16.54
N ARG A 194 -10.76 16.59 -15.87
CA ARG A 194 -11.43 16.61 -14.57
C ARG A 194 -12.94 16.64 -14.77
N SER A 195 -13.68 15.80 -14.05
CA SER A 195 -15.14 15.81 -14.11
C SER A 195 -15.72 17.17 -13.70
N GLU A 196 -16.77 17.61 -14.39
CA GLU A 196 -17.53 18.82 -14.01
C GLU A 196 -18.30 18.61 -12.71
N ASN A 197 -18.91 17.43 -12.55
CA ASN A 197 -19.73 17.05 -11.40
C ASN A 197 -19.03 16.00 -10.51
N PRO A 198 -19.36 15.90 -9.21
CA PRO A 198 -18.92 14.79 -8.38
C PRO A 198 -19.46 13.44 -8.90
N CYS A 199 -18.61 12.43 -8.96
CA CYS A 199 -18.95 11.10 -9.44
C CYS A 199 -18.54 10.00 -8.44
N ILE A 200 -19.17 8.83 -8.58
CA ILE A 200 -18.65 7.54 -8.10
C ILE A 200 -18.43 6.65 -9.33
N TYR A 201 -17.35 5.88 -9.35
CA TYR A 201 -16.98 5.07 -10.52
C TYR A 201 -17.17 3.59 -10.21
N LEU A 202 -18.22 2.96 -10.74
CA LEU A 202 -18.39 1.52 -10.65
C LEU A 202 -17.40 0.84 -11.61
N THR A 203 -16.75 -0.23 -11.15
CA THR A 203 -15.75 -0.95 -11.91
C THR A 203 -15.99 -2.46 -11.83
N SER A 204 -15.71 -3.17 -12.92
CA SER A 204 -15.65 -4.63 -12.94
C SER A 204 -14.36 -5.12 -13.55
N LEU A 205 -13.80 -6.18 -12.95
CA LEU A 205 -12.57 -6.81 -13.38
C LEU A 205 -12.82 -8.30 -13.56
N THR A 206 -12.91 -8.76 -14.82
CA THR A 206 -13.05 -10.18 -15.16
C THR A 206 -11.67 -10.76 -15.46
N TYR A 207 -11.23 -11.77 -14.70
CA TYR A 207 -9.88 -12.32 -14.78
C TYR A 207 -9.87 -13.82 -14.53
N ARG A 208 -8.75 -14.50 -14.86
CA ARG A 208 -8.49 -15.88 -14.43
C ARG A 208 -7.63 -15.85 -13.16
N PRO A 209 -8.04 -16.47 -12.03
CA PRO A 209 -7.20 -16.59 -10.83
C PRO A 209 -5.89 -17.36 -11.00
N GLY A 210 -5.67 -17.94 -12.18
CA GLY A 210 -4.57 -18.86 -12.48
C GLY A 210 -4.95 -20.33 -12.25
N PHE A 211 -3.98 -21.22 -12.48
CA PHE A 211 -4.01 -22.60 -12.01
C PHE A 211 -5.27 -23.44 -12.37
N GLY A 212 -5.86 -23.21 -13.54
CA GLY A 212 -7.07 -23.92 -13.99
C GLY A 212 -8.37 -23.56 -13.24
N GLU A 213 -8.39 -22.52 -12.41
CA GLU A 213 -9.63 -22.00 -11.85
C GLU A 213 -10.48 -21.26 -12.91
N PRO A 214 -11.82 -21.28 -12.80
CA PRO A 214 -12.70 -20.60 -13.74
C PRO A 214 -12.50 -19.07 -13.72
N LEU A 215 -12.96 -18.41 -14.78
CA LEU A 215 -13.06 -16.95 -14.83
C LEU A 215 -13.88 -16.43 -13.64
N ARG A 216 -13.40 -15.36 -13.02
CA ARG A 216 -14.08 -14.62 -11.95
C ARG A 216 -14.23 -13.17 -12.34
N THR A 217 -15.30 -12.52 -11.87
CA THR A 217 -15.48 -11.07 -12.00
C THR A 217 -15.58 -10.47 -10.61
N ARG A 218 -14.65 -9.56 -10.27
CA ARG A 218 -14.71 -8.75 -9.04
C ARG A 218 -15.32 -7.40 -9.36
N TRP A 219 -16.27 -6.96 -8.55
CA TRP A 219 -16.85 -5.62 -8.62
C TRP A 219 -16.28 -4.72 -7.53
N GLY A 220 -16.29 -3.42 -7.78
CA GLY A 220 -16.00 -2.42 -6.76
C GLY A 220 -16.29 -1.00 -7.24
N ILE A 221 -16.41 -0.08 -6.29
CA ILE A 221 -16.61 1.34 -6.56
C ILE A 221 -15.34 2.13 -6.23
N ILE A 222 -15.01 3.15 -7.03
CA ILE A 222 -14.01 4.16 -6.68
C ILE A 222 -14.75 5.41 -6.21
N ALA A 223 -14.48 5.79 -4.97
CA ALA A 223 -15.03 6.96 -4.28
C ALA A 223 -13.96 7.56 -3.37
N VAL A 224 -14.26 8.68 -2.70
CA VAL A 224 -13.39 9.19 -1.63
C VAL A 224 -13.97 8.87 -0.26
N ILE A 225 -13.11 8.43 0.65
CA ILE A 225 -13.43 8.10 2.05
C ILE A 225 -12.74 9.11 2.95
N ARG A 226 -13.43 9.58 4.00
CA ARG A 226 -12.83 10.49 4.99
C ARG A 226 -11.64 9.80 5.67
N ILE A 227 -10.51 10.49 5.76
CA ILE A 227 -9.31 10.00 6.43
C ILE A 227 -9.50 10.15 7.92
N GLU A 228 -9.52 9.00 8.59
CA GLU A 228 -9.68 8.88 10.03
C GLU A 228 -8.36 8.92 10.80
N ASP A 229 -8.45 9.31 12.08
CA ASP A 229 -7.34 9.23 13.04
C ASP A 229 -7.12 7.76 13.50
N GLU A 230 -5.90 7.45 13.94
CA GLU A 230 -5.44 6.07 14.22
C GLU A 230 -6.33 5.30 15.20
N THR A 231 -6.95 5.99 16.15
CA THR A 231 -7.74 5.40 17.23
C THR A 231 -9.24 5.26 16.90
N SER A 232 -9.68 5.61 15.69
CA SER A 232 -11.10 5.60 15.31
C SER A 232 -11.72 4.19 15.21
N GLY A 233 -10.93 3.18 14.85
CA GLY A 233 -11.43 1.83 14.55
C GLY A 233 -12.34 1.71 13.32
N VAL A 234 -12.51 2.79 12.54
CA VAL A 234 -13.35 2.86 11.34
C VAL A 234 -12.62 2.28 10.12
N ILE A 235 -11.37 2.71 9.91
CA ILE A 235 -10.50 2.20 8.85
C ILE A 235 -9.44 1.29 9.49
N LEU A 236 -9.52 0.00 9.18
CA LEU A 236 -8.75 -1.05 9.85
C LEU A 236 -7.61 -1.57 8.95
N PRO A 237 -6.33 -1.38 9.31
CA PRO A 237 -5.21 -2.00 8.63
C PRO A 237 -5.05 -3.45 9.06
N HIS A 238 -4.94 -4.39 8.12
CA HIS A 238 -4.66 -5.80 8.45
C HIS A 238 -3.15 -6.15 8.43
N GLU A 239 -2.26 -5.25 8.00
CA GLU A 239 -0.80 -5.47 7.93
C GLU A 239 -0.04 -4.26 8.52
N LYS A 240 1.17 -4.49 9.06
CA LYS A 240 2.05 -3.42 9.60
C LYS A 240 2.80 -2.66 8.49
N THR A 241 2.95 -1.35 8.67
CA THR A 241 3.62 -0.45 7.71
C THR A 241 5.09 -0.18 8.08
N PHE A 242 5.94 0.10 7.08
CA PHE A 242 7.38 0.39 7.28
C PHE A 242 7.72 1.81 6.82
N SER A 243 8.68 2.48 7.46
CA SER A 243 8.93 3.92 7.32
C SER A 243 9.37 4.36 5.92
N ALA A 244 10.36 3.69 5.31
CA ALA A 244 11.04 4.17 4.10
C ALA A 244 10.11 4.45 2.89
N HIS A 245 9.06 3.65 2.69
CA HIS A 245 8.11 3.86 1.59
C HIS A 245 7.19 5.06 1.81
N LYS A 246 7.00 5.53 3.06
CA LYS A 246 6.10 6.64 3.39
C LYS A 246 6.68 7.97 2.89
N ASP A 247 7.99 8.18 3.02
CA ASP A 247 8.65 9.43 2.63
C ASP A 247 8.65 9.64 1.11
N ASP A 248 8.93 8.59 0.33
CA ASP A 248 8.87 8.62 -1.14
C ASP A 248 7.45 8.97 -1.64
N ARG A 249 6.42 8.32 -1.08
CA ARG A 249 5.01 8.60 -1.42
C ARG A 249 4.56 9.99 -0.96
N LEU A 250 5.03 10.46 0.19
CA LEU A 250 4.72 11.81 0.69
C LEU A 250 5.37 12.89 -0.18
N LYS A 251 6.60 12.68 -0.66
CA LYS A 251 7.26 13.58 -1.63
C LYS A 251 6.43 13.69 -2.92
N LEU A 252 6.01 12.56 -3.48
CA LEU A 252 5.15 12.56 -4.68
C LEU A 252 3.83 13.30 -4.45
N MET A 253 3.13 12.99 -3.36
CA MET A 253 1.84 13.61 -3.03
C MET A 253 1.98 15.12 -2.82
N ARG A 254 3.07 15.59 -2.19
CA ARG A 254 3.38 17.02 -2.03
C ARG A 254 3.72 17.72 -3.34
N SER A 255 4.41 17.05 -4.26
CA SER A 255 4.78 17.64 -5.56
C SER A 255 3.57 17.78 -6.49
N CYS A 256 2.69 16.79 -6.50
CA CYS A 256 1.54 16.73 -7.41
C CYS A 256 0.23 17.27 -6.83
N ASN A 257 0.08 17.30 -5.50
CA ASN A 257 -1.20 17.49 -4.78
C ASN A 257 -2.29 16.55 -5.32
N ALA A 258 -1.98 15.26 -5.47
CA ALA A 258 -2.91 14.28 -6.04
C ALA A 258 -2.68 12.87 -5.49
N GLN A 259 -3.73 12.04 -5.53
CA GLN A 259 -3.73 10.61 -5.25
C GLN A 259 -3.95 9.86 -6.58
N PHE A 260 -2.90 9.24 -7.11
CA PHE A 260 -2.94 8.56 -8.41
C PHE A 260 -3.43 7.10 -8.34
N SER A 261 -3.21 6.42 -7.20
CA SER A 261 -3.49 4.99 -7.01
C SER A 261 -4.51 4.77 -5.90
N PRO A 262 -5.73 4.27 -6.19
CA PRO A 262 -6.77 4.07 -5.18
C PRO A 262 -6.37 2.97 -4.18
N ILE A 263 -6.59 3.21 -2.89
CA ILE A 263 -6.36 2.22 -1.83
C ILE A 263 -7.42 1.12 -1.95
N PHE A 264 -7.04 -0.16 -1.89
CA PHE A 264 -8.01 -1.25 -1.92
C PHE A 264 -8.61 -1.40 -0.52
N GLY A 265 -9.85 -0.97 -0.35
CA GLY A 265 -10.67 -1.24 0.83
C GLY A 265 -11.67 -2.37 0.61
N LEU A 266 -12.02 -3.06 1.68
CA LEU A 266 -13.07 -4.07 1.75
C LEU A 266 -14.10 -3.70 2.81
N TYR A 267 -15.36 -4.06 2.59
CA TYR A 267 -16.47 -3.87 3.52
C TYR A 267 -17.39 -5.09 3.52
N GLU A 268 -18.17 -5.27 4.59
CA GLU A 268 -19.17 -6.33 4.67
C GLU A 268 -20.47 -5.91 3.98
N ASP A 269 -20.86 -6.67 2.96
CA ASP A 269 -22.13 -6.52 2.25
C ASP A 269 -22.61 -7.88 1.72
N PRO A 270 -23.16 -8.74 2.61
CA PRO A 270 -23.67 -10.06 2.22
C PRO A 270 -24.95 -9.99 1.38
N GLY A 271 -25.58 -8.81 1.30
CA GLY A 271 -26.79 -8.57 0.50
C GLY A 271 -26.52 -7.94 -0.87
N ASN A 272 -25.27 -7.64 -1.22
CA ASN A 272 -24.86 -6.89 -2.43
C ASN A 272 -25.55 -5.52 -2.59
N ASN A 273 -25.99 -4.90 -1.50
CA ASN A 273 -26.75 -3.63 -1.50
C ASN A 273 -26.04 -2.54 -2.31
N ILE A 274 -24.71 -2.39 -2.15
CA ILE A 274 -23.92 -1.39 -2.90
C ILE A 274 -23.88 -1.72 -4.39
N LEU A 275 -23.65 -2.99 -4.74
CA LEU A 275 -23.52 -3.41 -6.14
C LEU A 275 -24.85 -3.31 -6.87
N ASP A 276 -25.93 -3.80 -6.28
CA ASP A 276 -27.26 -3.82 -6.90
C ASP A 276 -27.78 -2.39 -7.10
N ALA A 277 -27.62 -1.49 -6.12
CA ALA A 277 -27.94 -0.06 -6.27
C ALA A 277 -27.09 0.61 -7.36
N CYS A 278 -25.79 0.32 -7.41
CA CYS A 278 -24.91 0.82 -8.48
C CYS A 278 -25.30 0.29 -9.87
N LEU A 279 -25.74 -0.96 -10.01
CA LEU A 279 -26.16 -1.55 -11.28
C LEU A 279 -27.51 -0.97 -11.76
N VAL A 280 -28.44 -0.69 -10.85
CA VAL A 280 -29.70 0.03 -11.17
C VAL A 280 -29.43 1.46 -11.63
N GLY A 281 -28.41 2.12 -11.05
CA GLY A 281 -28.01 3.48 -11.41
C GLY A 281 -27.00 3.60 -12.57
N ALA A 282 -26.58 2.49 -13.18
CA ALA A 282 -25.57 2.46 -14.24
C ALA A 282 -26.19 2.43 -15.64
N ASP A 283 -25.50 3.02 -16.61
CA ASP A 283 -25.81 2.82 -18.03
C ASP A 283 -25.65 1.34 -18.44
N PRO A 284 -26.44 0.82 -19.40
CA PRO A 284 -26.35 -0.57 -19.85
C PRO A 284 -24.96 -0.97 -20.34
N GLU A 285 -24.27 -0.05 -21.02
CA GLU A 285 -22.90 -0.23 -21.52
C GLU A 285 -21.91 0.55 -20.64
N PRO A 286 -20.71 -0.01 -20.38
CA PRO A 286 -19.69 0.69 -19.61
C PRO A 286 -19.12 1.88 -20.38
N ARG A 287 -18.81 2.96 -19.66
CA ARG A 287 -18.16 4.14 -20.24
C ARG A 287 -16.79 3.81 -20.85
N ILE A 288 -16.08 2.84 -20.27
CA ILE A 288 -14.87 2.26 -20.84
C ILE A 288 -14.86 0.74 -20.69
N SER A 289 -14.38 0.04 -21.71
CA SER A 289 -14.12 -1.41 -21.69
C SER A 289 -12.84 -1.70 -22.45
N PHE A 290 -11.88 -2.37 -21.81
CA PHE A 290 -10.63 -2.78 -22.46
C PHE A 290 -10.09 -4.08 -21.86
N ASP A 291 -9.33 -4.82 -22.68
CA ASP A 291 -8.74 -6.11 -22.33
C ASP A 291 -7.21 -5.99 -22.26
N PHE A 292 -6.60 -6.67 -21.28
CA PHE A 292 -5.16 -6.85 -21.17
C PHE A 292 -4.69 -8.10 -21.94
N ARG A 293 -3.37 -8.21 -22.16
CA ARG A 293 -2.75 -9.32 -22.92
C ARG A 293 -2.92 -10.71 -22.28
N ASP A 294 -3.14 -10.78 -20.97
CA ASP A 294 -3.44 -12.00 -20.22
C ASP A 294 -4.92 -12.45 -20.36
N GLY A 295 -5.75 -11.64 -21.03
CA GLY A 295 -7.19 -11.84 -21.16
C GLY A 295 -8.01 -11.27 -20.00
N THR A 296 -7.40 -10.56 -19.06
CA THR A 296 -8.11 -9.81 -18.00
C THR A 296 -8.86 -8.64 -18.63
N LYS A 297 -10.16 -8.51 -18.33
CA LYS A 297 -11.04 -7.49 -18.88
C LYS A 297 -11.42 -6.47 -17.83
N HIS A 298 -11.20 -5.19 -18.09
CA HIS A 298 -11.58 -4.10 -17.21
C HIS A 298 -12.75 -3.30 -17.82
N ARG A 299 -13.77 -3.03 -17.00
CA ARG A 299 -14.88 -2.13 -17.34
C ARG A 299 -15.08 -1.09 -16.26
N MET A 300 -15.52 0.10 -16.63
CA MET A 300 -15.90 1.15 -15.68
C MET A 300 -17.08 1.98 -16.20
N TRP A 301 -17.98 2.31 -15.28
CA TRP A 301 -19.12 3.20 -15.46
C TRP A 301 -18.90 4.47 -14.60
N ILE A 302 -19.52 5.58 -15.00
CA ILE A 302 -19.49 6.82 -14.23
C ILE A 302 -20.90 7.06 -13.71
N LEU A 303 -21.05 7.04 -12.38
CA LEU A 303 -22.33 7.25 -11.71
C LEU A 303 -22.39 8.70 -11.24
N ASN A 304 -23.43 9.42 -11.66
CA ASN A 304 -23.70 10.83 -11.34
C ASN A 304 -25.16 10.99 -10.93
N ASN A 305 -25.51 10.55 -9.72
CA ASN A 305 -26.89 10.50 -9.23
C ASN A 305 -26.94 10.71 -7.71
N ASP A 306 -27.46 11.87 -7.27
CA ASP A 306 -27.54 12.28 -5.87
C ASP A 306 -28.43 11.38 -4.98
N SER A 307 -29.38 10.64 -5.57
CA SER A 307 -30.18 9.67 -4.81
C SER A 307 -29.35 8.44 -4.49
N LEU A 308 -28.62 7.92 -5.49
CA LEU A 308 -27.69 6.81 -5.30
C LEU A 308 -26.58 7.21 -4.31
N PHE A 309 -26.00 8.40 -4.45
CA PHE A 309 -24.94 8.87 -3.56
C PHE A 309 -25.35 8.87 -2.08
N ARG A 310 -26.58 9.29 -1.77
CA ARG A 310 -27.15 9.23 -0.41
C ARG A 310 -27.38 7.80 0.07
N GLU A 311 -27.86 6.92 -0.79
CA GLU A 311 -28.04 5.49 -0.46
C GLU A 311 -26.70 4.80 -0.13
N LEU A 312 -25.69 4.98 -0.98
CA LEU A 312 -24.35 4.41 -0.77
C LEU A 312 -23.67 5.00 0.48
N ALA A 313 -23.78 6.31 0.70
CA ALA A 313 -23.23 6.97 1.88
C ALA A 313 -23.93 6.51 3.17
N ALA A 314 -25.26 6.38 3.17
CA ALA A 314 -26.02 5.87 4.31
C ALA A 314 -25.63 4.43 4.63
N PHE A 315 -25.59 3.53 3.63
CA PHE A 315 -25.18 2.13 3.85
C PHE A 315 -23.75 2.03 4.40
N MET A 316 -22.82 2.80 3.85
CA MET A 316 -21.41 2.79 4.28
C MET A 316 -21.19 3.43 5.66
N SER A 317 -22.07 4.33 6.10
CA SER A 317 -21.94 4.99 7.41
C SER A 317 -21.93 4.00 8.59
N GLU A 318 -22.58 2.85 8.45
CA GLU A 318 -22.60 1.79 9.47
C GLU A 318 -21.45 0.78 9.34
N LYS A 319 -20.56 0.93 8.35
CA LYS A 319 -19.51 -0.05 8.04
C LYS A 319 -18.14 0.37 8.56
N ARG A 320 -17.31 -0.64 8.84
CA ARG A 320 -15.86 -0.52 8.94
C ARG A 320 -15.25 -0.89 7.59
N ILE A 321 -14.18 -0.20 7.20
CA ILE A 321 -13.44 -0.49 5.96
C ILE A 321 -12.10 -1.10 6.31
N PHE A 322 -11.82 -2.26 5.73
CA PHE A 322 -10.59 -3.01 5.92
C PHE A 322 -9.65 -2.75 4.75
N ILE A 323 -8.46 -2.22 4.99
CA ILE A 323 -7.50 -1.95 3.91
C ILE A 323 -6.93 -3.29 3.43
N ALA A 324 -7.34 -3.78 2.26
CA ALA A 324 -6.83 -4.98 1.60
C ALA A 324 -5.48 -4.75 0.89
N ASP A 325 -5.20 -3.53 0.43
CA ASP A 325 -3.92 -3.14 -0.15
C ASP A 325 -3.74 -1.62 -0.10
N GLY A 326 -2.51 -1.15 0.15
CA GLY A 326 -2.20 0.28 0.18
C GLY A 326 -2.14 0.90 1.58
N HIS A 327 -1.79 0.14 2.62
CA HIS A 327 -1.62 0.63 4.00
C HIS A 327 -0.62 1.80 4.07
N HIS A 328 0.50 1.72 3.33
CA HIS A 328 1.47 2.83 3.20
C HIS A 328 0.84 4.07 2.54
N ARG A 329 -0.06 3.88 1.57
CA ARG A 329 -0.77 4.96 0.87
C ARG A 329 -1.80 5.64 1.78
N TYR A 330 -2.51 4.87 2.62
CA TYR A 330 -3.43 5.41 3.62
C TYR A 330 -2.70 6.28 4.64
N GLU A 331 -1.61 5.76 5.21
CA GLU A 331 -0.80 6.48 6.20
C GLU A 331 -0.13 7.73 5.59
N THR A 332 0.36 7.64 4.35
CA THR A 332 0.86 8.81 3.61
C THR A 332 -0.22 9.88 3.47
N SER A 333 -1.45 9.49 3.11
CA SER A 333 -2.59 10.41 2.98
C SER A 333 -2.93 11.06 4.32
N ARG A 334 -2.88 10.30 5.43
CA ARG A 334 -3.08 10.83 6.80
C ARG A 334 -2.00 11.84 7.20
N ASN A 335 -0.73 11.56 6.88
CA ASN A 335 0.37 12.48 7.14
C ASN A 335 0.24 13.76 6.29
N PHE A 336 -0.13 13.62 5.02
CA PHE A 336 -0.38 14.75 4.12
C PHE A 336 -1.57 15.62 4.58
N ARG A 337 -2.69 15.01 4.99
CA ARG A 337 -3.82 15.68 5.63
C ARG A 337 -3.38 16.48 6.86
N ASN A 338 -2.53 15.90 7.72
CA ASN A 338 -2.05 16.61 8.92
C ASN A 338 -1.25 17.87 8.56
N ILE A 339 -0.33 17.77 7.59
CA ILE A 339 0.41 18.93 7.06
C ILE A 339 -0.54 19.97 6.45
N MET A 340 -1.58 19.55 5.74
CA MET A 340 -2.58 20.47 5.19
C MET A 340 -3.45 21.12 6.27
N ARG A 341 -3.82 20.39 7.33
CA ARG A 341 -4.53 20.93 8.50
C ARG A 341 -3.71 22.00 9.24
N GLU A 342 -2.40 21.83 9.33
CA GLU A 342 -1.49 22.83 9.91
C GLU A 342 -1.40 24.10 9.04
N ARG A 343 -1.35 23.93 7.70
CA ARG A 343 -1.15 25.03 6.75
C ARG A 343 -2.44 25.80 6.39
N HIS A 344 -3.57 25.10 6.31
CA HIS A 344 -4.85 25.63 5.80
C HIS A 344 -6.00 25.54 6.83
N GLY A 345 -5.75 25.02 8.03
CA GLY A 345 -6.75 24.84 9.09
C GLY A 345 -7.61 23.59 8.91
N ARG A 346 -8.65 23.45 9.75
CA ARG A 346 -9.61 22.31 9.73
C ARG A 346 -11.02 22.69 9.27
N ARG A 347 -11.19 23.87 8.66
CA ARG A 347 -12.51 24.42 8.31
C ARG A 347 -12.60 24.88 6.84
N PRO A 348 -13.71 24.62 6.14
CA PRO A 348 -14.79 23.69 6.51
C PRO A 348 -14.30 22.25 6.68
N ALA A 349 -15.10 21.39 7.33
CA ALA A 349 -14.70 20.00 7.61
C ALA A 349 -14.63 19.10 6.36
N GLY A 350 -15.25 19.53 5.24
CA GLY A 350 -15.27 18.80 3.97
C GLY A 350 -14.08 19.06 3.05
N ARG A 351 -12.98 19.67 3.51
CA ARG A 351 -11.81 19.99 2.66
C ARG A 351 -11.29 18.74 1.94
N SER A 352 -10.87 18.87 0.67
CA SER A 352 -10.41 17.72 -0.15
C SER A 352 -9.31 16.88 0.52
N TYR A 353 -8.37 17.51 1.23
CA TYR A 353 -7.30 16.83 1.96
C TYR A 353 -7.76 16.03 3.17
N GLU A 354 -9.02 16.17 3.62
CA GLU A 354 -9.63 15.33 4.65
C GLU A 354 -10.08 13.96 4.10
N TYR A 355 -9.94 13.71 2.79
CA TYR A 355 -10.40 12.48 2.13
C TYR A 355 -9.31 11.78 1.32
N VAL A 356 -9.49 10.46 1.14
CA VAL A 356 -8.60 9.61 0.34
C VAL A 356 -9.40 8.75 -0.63
N MET A 357 -8.92 8.67 -1.86
CA MET A 357 -9.50 7.84 -2.92
C MET A 357 -9.29 6.35 -2.62
N MET A 358 -10.38 5.59 -2.55
CA MET A 358 -10.38 4.15 -2.31
C MET A 358 -11.17 3.43 -3.40
N TYR A 359 -10.68 2.26 -3.79
CA TYR A 359 -11.45 1.23 -4.49
C TYR A 359 -12.05 0.32 -3.42
N LEU A 360 -13.37 0.19 -3.38
CA LEU A 360 -14.11 -0.54 -2.35
C LEU A 360 -14.80 -1.74 -2.99
N SER A 361 -14.53 -2.94 -2.49
CA SER A 361 -15.18 -4.19 -2.92
C SER A 361 -15.80 -4.90 -1.73
N SER A 362 -16.89 -5.64 -1.93
CA SER A 362 -17.51 -6.43 -0.86
C SER A 362 -16.60 -7.61 -0.49
N MET A 363 -16.48 -7.90 0.81
CA MET A 363 -15.87 -9.13 1.31
C MET A 363 -16.62 -10.39 0.85
N ASN A 364 -17.88 -10.23 0.43
CA ASN A 364 -18.77 -11.28 -0.03
C ASN A 364 -18.79 -11.41 -1.58
N ASP A 365 -18.03 -10.58 -2.30
CA ASP A 365 -17.88 -10.66 -3.75
C ASP A 365 -17.20 -11.98 -4.16
N LYS A 366 -17.86 -12.80 -4.99
CA LYS A 366 -17.39 -14.13 -5.41
C LYS A 366 -16.12 -14.08 -6.27
N GLY A 367 -15.82 -12.91 -6.85
CA GLY A 367 -14.60 -12.59 -7.56
C GLY A 367 -13.50 -11.98 -6.69
N LEU A 368 -13.66 -11.86 -5.37
CA LEU A 368 -12.55 -11.58 -4.47
C LEU A 368 -11.65 -12.83 -4.37
N THR A 369 -10.41 -12.74 -4.88
CA THR A 369 -9.39 -13.79 -4.73
C THR A 369 -8.26 -13.32 -3.84
N ILE A 370 -7.86 -14.19 -2.90
CA ILE A 370 -6.60 -14.12 -2.19
C ILE A 370 -5.72 -15.24 -2.75
N LEU A 371 -4.54 -14.89 -3.27
CA LEU A 371 -3.51 -15.86 -3.65
C LEU A 371 -2.63 -16.21 -2.44
N PRO A 372 -1.95 -17.37 -2.46
CA PRO A 372 -0.98 -17.70 -1.43
C PRO A 372 0.22 -16.74 -1.52
N SER A 373 1.04 -16.73 -0.48
CA SER A 373 2.30 -16.01 -0.48
C SER A 373 3.39 -16.97 -0.01
N HIS A 374 3.93 -17.73 -0.96
CA HIS A 374 5.02 -18.67 -0.75
C HIS A 374 6.26 -17.92 -0.23
N ARG A 375 7.01 -18.53 0.69
CA ARG A 375 8.24 -17.95 1.24
C ARG A 375 9.43 -18.58 0.56
N LEU A 376 10.29 -17.79 -0.07
CA LEU A 376 11.55 -18.23 -0.66
C LEU A 376 12.70 -17.70 0.18
N ILE A 377 13.73 -18.52 0.37
CA ILE A 377 14.88 -18.19 1.23
C ILE A 377 16.16 -18.42 0.45
N LYS A 378 17.01 -17.38 0.34
CA LYS A 378 18.31 -17.49 -0.36
C LYS A 378 19.32 -18.30 0.45
N THR A 379 19.45 -18.03 1.75
CA THR A 379 20.46 -18.65 2.61
C THR A 379 19.91 -19.05 3.99
N VAL A 380 20.37 -20.21 4.48
CA VAL A 380 20.13 -20.68 5.85
C VAL A 380 21.47 -21.22 6.37
N PRO A 381 22.18 -20.50 7.27
CA PRO A 381 23.46 -20.93 7.80
C PRO A 381 23.37 -22.28 8.53
N GLY A 382 24.31 -23.19 8.25
CA GLY A 382 24.39 -24.48 8.95
C GLY A 382 23.22 -25.44 8.69
N PHE A 383 22.40 -25.21 7.66
CA PHE A 383 21.23 -26.05 7.39
C PHE A 383 21.58 -27.50 7.02
N ASP A 384 21.05 -28.45 7.80
CA ASP A 384 20.99 -29.87 7.47
C ASP A 384 19.53 -30.32 7.32
N LEU A 385 19.25 -31.08 6.26
CA LEU A 385 17.90 -31.51 5.90
C LEU A 385 17.36 -32.60 6.83
N GLU A 386 18.19 -33.58 7.21
CA GLU A 386 17.74 -34.69 8.04
C GLU A 386 17.40 -34.23 9.47
N SER A 387 18.28 -33.42 10.07
CA SER A 387 18.06 -32.80 11.38
C SER A 387 16.86 -31.85 11.39
N PHE A 388 16.67 -31.05 10.33
CA PHE A 388 15.49 -30.20 10.17
C PHE A 388 14.18 -31.00 10.10
N LEU A 389 14.10 -31.99 9.21
CA LEU A 389 12.91 -32.83 9.07
C LEU A 389 12.62 -33.60 10.36
N LYS A 390 13.64 -34.17 11.00
CA LYS A 390 13.53 -34.84 12.31
C LYS A 390 12.93 -33.90 13.37
N THR A 391 13.42 -32.67 13.46
CA THR A 391 12.89 -31.65 14.37
C THR A 391 11.41 -31.35 14.09
N LEU A 392 11.04 -31.18 12.81
CA LEU A 392 9.66 -30.94 12.40
C LEU A 392 8.69 -32.08 12.72
N THR A 393 9.15 -33.34 12.81
CA THR A 393 8.27 -34.46 13.23
C THR A 393 7.65 -34.27 14.62
N THR A 394 8.18 -33.35 15.45
CA THR A 394 7.60 -32.95 16.74
C THR A 394 6.21 -32.33 16.58
N TRP A 395 5.98 -31.59 15.49
CA TRP A 395 4.75 -30.81 15.25
C TRP A 395 3.96 -31.24 14.01
N PHE A 396 4.61 -31.88 13.04
CA PHE A 396 4.02 -32.23 11.75
C PHE A 396 4.08 -33.72 11.48
N ASN A 397 3.09 -34.22 10.74
CA ASN A 397 3.20 -35.45 9.96
C ASN A 397 3.81 -35.08 8.61
N ILE A 398 4.88 -35.77 8.21
CA ILE A 398 5.64 -35.47 6.99
C ILE A 398 5.36 -36.55 5.95
N ARG A 399 4.97 -36.17 4.74
CA ARG A 399 4.92 -37.04 3.55
C ARG A 399 5.92 -36.55 2.51
N GLU A 400 6.57 -37.47 1.81
CA GLU A 400 7.45 -37.15 0.68
C GLU A 400 6.73 -37.43 -0.65
N TYR A 401 6.94 -36.56 -1.63
CA TYR A 401 6.47 -36.73 -3.00
C TYR A 401 7.59 -36.37 -3.98
N PRO A 402 8.16 -37.33 -4.74
CA PRO A 402 9.18 -37.03 -5.73
C PRO A 402 8.59 -36.26 -6.92
N PHE A 403 9.37 -35.36 -7.51
CA PHE A 403 8.99 -34.64 -8.73
C PHE A 403 10.12 -34.68 -9.76
N SER A 404 9.86 -34.23 -10.99
CA SER A 404 10.86 -34.16 -12.05
C SER A 404 10.92 -32.79 -12.73
N ASP A 405 12.10 -32.39 -13.20
CA ASP A 405 12.32 -31.06 -13.79
C ASP A 405 11.50 -30.85 -15.08
N ALA A 406 11.23 -31.92 -15.83
CA ALA A 406 10.32 -31.92 -16.98
C ALA A 406 8.81 -31.98 -16.60
N GLY A 407 8.51 -32.27 -15.34
CA GLY A 407 7.15 -32.46 -14.81
C GLY A 407 6.59 -31.30 -13.98
N ILE A 408 7.41 -30.26 -13.70
CA ILE A 408 7.11 -29.19 -12.73
C ILE A 408 5.66 -28.65 -12.82
N PRO A 409 5.09 -28.28 -13.97
CA PRO A 409 3.72 -27.72 -14.03
C PRO A 409 2.66 -28.72 -13.54
N ARG A 410 2.81 -30.00 -13.92
CA ARG A 410 1.92 -31.09 -13.51
C ARG A 410 2.12 -31.43 -12.04
N ASP A 411 3.36 -31.51 -11.58
CA ASP A 411 3.69 -31.88 -10.21
C ASP A 411 3.26 -30.77 -9.23
N CYS A 412 3.40 -29.48 -9.60
CA CYS A 412 2.86 -28.35 -8.84
C CYS A 412 1.31 -28.35 -8.84
N MET A 413 0.67 -28.68 -9.96
CA MET A 413 -0.80 -28.79 -10.02
C MET A 413 -1.33 -29.91 -9.10
N ASN A 414 -0.66 -31.07 -9.07
CA ASN A 414 -0.97 -32.17 -8.18
C ASN A 414 -0.74 -31.79 -6.72
N LEU A 415 0.44 -31.25 -6.40
CA LEU A 415 0.82 -30.82 -5.04
C LEU A 415 -0.18 -29.80 -4.48
N ARG A 416 -0.54 -28.79 -5.27
CA ARG A 416 -1.54 -27.77 -4.89
C ARG A 416 -2.90 -28.39 -4.58
N THR A 417 -3.31 -29.41 -5.34
CA THR A 417 -4.57 -30.13 -5.11
C THR A 417 -4.52 -30.93 -3.80
N GLU A 418 -3.42 -31.64 -3.54
CA GLU A 418 -3.19 -32.40 -2.30
C GLU A 418 -3.15 -31.48 -1.07
N ILE A 419 -2.34 -30.41 -1.07
CA ILE A 419 -2.27 -29.50 0.09
C ILE A 419 -3.57 -28.71 0.31
N ARG A 420 -4.35 -28.43 -0.75
CA ARG A 420 -5.66 -27.79 -0.64
C ARG A 420 -6.70 -28.75 -0.06
N GLY A 421 -6.65 -30.04 -0.41
CA GLY A 421 -7.53 -31.08 0.15
C GLY A 421 -7.24 -31.33 1.63
N LEU A 422 -5.97 -31.58 1.97
CA LEU A 422 -5.54 -31.76 3.36
C LEU A 422 -5.74 -30.47 4.20
N GLY A 423 -5.53 -29.30 3.58
CA GLY A 423 -5.72 -27.96 4.16
C GLY A 423 -7.17 -27.56 4.50
N GLN A 424 -8.14 -28.44 4.26
CA GLN A 424 -9.52 -28.23 4.71
C GLN A 424 -9.67 -28.45 6.22
N GLN A 425 -8.91 -29.39 6.80
CA GLN A 425 -8.99 -29.76 8.21
C GLN A 425 -8.09 -28.89 9.10
N ASP A 426 -6.81 -28.76 8.73
CA ASP A 426 -5.82 -28.02 9.49
C ASP A 426 -4.70 -27.48 8.57
N THR A 427 -3.72 -26.76 9.12
CA THR A 427 -2.59 -26.17 8.40
C THR A 427 -1.77 -27.24 7.68
N VAL A 428 -1.54 -26.98 6.38
CA VAL A 428 -0.67 -27.81 5.53
C VAL A 428 0.28 -26.90 4.77
N ILE A 429 1.57 -27.22 4.90
CA ILE A 429 2.69 -26.49 4.29
C ILE A 429 3.43 -27.49 3.41
N ALA A 430 3.72 -27.14 2.16
CA ALA A 430 4.66 -27.91 1.35
C ALA A 430 6.04 -27.23 1.34
N PHE A 431 7.10 -28.02 1.16
CA PHE A 431 8.48 -27.56 1.21
C PHE A 431 9.31 -28.22 0.10
N CYS A 432 10.17 -27.45 -0.55
CA CYS A 432 11.19 -27.95 -1.48
C CYS A 432 12.53 -27.23 -1.25
N ILE A 433 13.62 -27.90 -1.61
CA ILE A 433 14.99 -27.42 -1.39
C ILE A 433 15.92 -27.90 -2.50
N ASN A 434 16.73 -27.00 -3.06
CA ASN A 434 17.75 -27.33 -4.05
C ASN A 434 18.91 -28.12 -3.37
N PRO A 435 19.40 -29.26 -3.91
CA PRO A 435 19.06 -29.91 -5.18
C PRO A 435 18.04 -31.06 -5.09
N VAL A 436 17.40 -31.26 -3.94
CA VAL A 436 16.51 -32.41 -3.71
C VAL A 436 15.23 -32.31 -4.54
N ARG A 437 14.99 -33.29 -5.42
CA ARG A 437 13.79 -33.39 -6.26
C ARG A 437 12.61 -34.07 -5.55
N LYS A 438 12.29 -33.55 -4.36
CA LYS A 438 11.15 -33.98 -3.55
C LYS A 438 10.42 -32.77 -2.97
N PHE A 439 9.10 -32.86 -2.97
CA PHE A 439 8.26 -32.07 -2.09
C PHE A 439 8.09 -32.81 -0.76
N TYR A 440 8.15 -32.04 0.33
CA TYR A 440 7.79 -32.51 1.66
C TYR A 440 6.50 -31.82 2.07
N ILE A 441 5.45 -32.59 2.34
CA ILE A 441 4.15 -32.08 2.79
C ILE A 441 4.09 -32.23 4.31
N PHE A 442 4.00 -31.10 5.00
CA PHE A 442 3.90 -30.99 6.45
C PHE A 442 2.43 -30.75 6.83
N SER A 443 1.77 -31.76 7.38
CA SER A 443 0.41 -31.63 7.94
C SER A 443 0.49 -31.45 9.45
N LEU A 444 -0.09 -30.37 9.99
CA LEU A 444 -0.01 -30.06 11.43
C LEU A 444 -0.67 -31.16 12.27
N LYS A 445 -0.04 -31.55 13.38
CA LYS A 445 -0.63 -32.47 14.37
C LYS A 445 -1.63 -31.71 15.26
N PRO A 446 -2.74 -32.34 15.71
CA PRO A 446 -3.79 -31.64 16.49
C PRO A 446 -3.26 -30.83 17.69
N ASP A 447 -2.38 -31.43 18.50
CA ASP A 447 -1.84 -30.78 19.70
C ASP A 447 -0.71 -29.77 19.42
N ALA A 448 -0.26 -29.64 18.17
CA ALA A 448 0.86 -28.76 17.82
C ALA A 448 0.47 -27.29 17.77
N ARG A 449 -0.80 -26.96 17.43
CA ARG A 449 -1.28 -25.57 17.44
C ARG A 449 -1.26 -24.96 18.84
N GLU A 450 -1.64 -25.72 19.87
CA GLU A 450 -1.67 -25.21 21.25
C GLU A 450 -0.27 -24.96 21.84
N LYS A 451 0.76 -25.64 21.30
CA LYS A 451 2.16 -25.38 21.64
C LYS A 451 2.69 -24.06 21.07
N ILE A 452 1.97 -23.41 20.14
CA ILE A 452 2.28 -22.05 19.71
C ILE A 452 2.02 -21.11 20.89
N SER A 453 3.02 -20.31 21.21
CA SER A 453 3.12 -19.50 22.42
C SER A 453 1.87 -18.67 22.75
N GLY A 454 1.60 -18.53 24.05
CA GLY A 454 0.39 -17.89 24.59
C GLY A 454 0.27 -16.38 24.38
N ASP A 455 1.30 -15.73 23.83
CA ASP A 455 1.27 -14.31 23.42
C ASP A 455 0.40 -14.05 22.18
N ILE A 456 0.00 -15.10 21.46
CA ILE A 456 -0.75 -14.99 20.20
C ILE A 456 -2.25 -15.24 20.43
N HIS A 457 -3.08 -14.28 20.01
CA HIS A 457 -4.54 -14.40 20.01
C HIS A 457 -5.02 -15.64 19.21
N PRO A 458 -6.03 -16.40 19.66
CA PRO A 458 -6.48 -17.64 19.00
C PRO A 458 -6.76 -17.50 17.50
N SER A 459 -7.40 -16.40 17.06
CA SER A 459 -7.67 -16.12 15.65
C SER A 459 -6.42 -16.07 14.77
N LEU A 460 -5.28 -15.60 15.30
CA LEU A 460 -4.01 -15.58 14.58
C LEU A 460 -3.38 -16.98 14.52
N LYS A 461 -3.55 -17.83 15.56
CA LYS A 461 -3.04 -19.22 15.56
C LYS A 461 -3.66 -20.10 14.45
N LYS A 462 -4.80 -19.71 13.89
CA LYS A 462 -5.47 -20.36 12.74
C LYS A 462 -4.76 -20.13 11.40
N LEU A 463 -3.83 -19.17 11.30
CA LEU A 463 -3.16 -18.85 10.04
C LEU A 463 -1.95 -19.74 9.77
N ASP A 464 -1.90 -20.35 8.58
CA ASP A 464 -0.75 -21.13 8.09
C ASP A 464 0.57 -20.33 8.14
N VAL A 465 0.53 -19.01 7.88
CA VAL A 465 1.71 -18.14 7.97
C VAL A 465 2.23 -17.95 9.40
N ILE A 466 1.36 -18.02 10.42
CA ILE A 466 1.76 -17.97 11.84
C ILE A 466 2.37 -19.31 12.26
N VAL A 467 1.76 -20.42 11.83
CA VAL A 467 2.29 -21.77 12.06
C VAL A 467 3.68 -21.92 11.41
N LEU A 468 3.83 -21.51 10.15
CA LEU A 468 5.12 -21.47 9.44
C LEU A 468 6.12 -20.59 10.19
N SER A 469 5.77 -19.33 10.47
CA SER A 469 6.68 -18.37 11.10
C SER A 469 7.16 -18.83 12.47
N ARG A 470 6.26 -19.32 13.34
CA ARG A 470 6.62 -19.75 14.70
C ARG A 470 7.32 -21.11 14.67
N LEU A 471 6.64 -22.18 14.25
CA LEU A 471 7.16 -23.55 14.43
C LEU A 471 8.29 -23.92 13.45
N VAL A 472 8.27 -23.38 12.23
CA VAL A 472 9.24 -23.77 11.19
C VAL A 472 10.39 -22.77 11.12
N LEU A 473 10.10 -21.49 10.85
CA LEU A 473 11.17 -20.51 10.61
C LEU A 473 11.91 -20.14 11.90
N ARG A 474 11.20 -19.95 13.02
CA ARG A 474 11.83 -19.57 14.30
C ARG A 474 12.32 -20.79 15.08
N GLU A 475 11.45 -21.72 15.45
CA GLU A 475 11.85 -22.85 16.31
C GLU A 475 12.73 -23.89 15.59
N ALA A 476 12.45 -24.23 14.32
CA ALA A 476 13.20 -25.29 13.61
C ALA A 476 14.38 -24.79 12.76
N LEU A 477 14.34 -23.55 12.25
CA LEU A 477 15.46 -22.93 11.48
C LEU A 477 16.26 -21.90 12.28
N GLY A 478 15.81 -21.50 13.48
CA GLY A 478 16.53 -20.58 14.36
C GLY A 478 16.50 -19.11 13.96
N PHE A 479 15.66 -18.70 13.00
CA PHE A 479 15.56 -17.30 12.61
C PHE A 479 15.02 -16.42 13.76
N SER A 480 15.61 -15.24 13.94
CA SER A 480 15.03 -14.17 14.76
C SER A 480 13.78 -13.58 14.08
N LYS A 481 13.10 -12.65 14.76
CA LYS A 481 11.98 -11.94 14.12
C LYS A 481 12.49 -10.96 13.06
N GLU A 482 13.66 -10.39 13.30
CA GLU A 482 14.31 -9.37 12.49
C GLU A 482 14.84 -9.99 11.18
N ASP A 483 15.32 -11.23 11.21
CA ASP A 483 15.71 -11.98 10.00
C ASP A 483 14.52 -12.20 9.04
N LEU A 484 13.30 -12.39 9.57
CA LEU A 484 12.09 -12.57 8.74
C LEU A 484 11.64 -11.28 8.03
N ASP A 485 12.19 -10.13 8.44
CA ASP A 485 11.97 -8.83 7.83
C ASP A 485 13.09 -8.45 6.83
N ASP A 486 14.17 -9.24 6.72
CA ASP A 486 15.27 -9.05 5.77
C ASP A 486 14.84 -9.37 4.33
N THR A 487 14.70 -8.32 3.52
CA THR A 487 14.32 -8.41 2.10
C THR A 487 15.43 -8.95 1.21
N GLU A 488 16.68 -9.04 1.67
CA GLU A 488 17.73 -9.69 0.89
C GLU A 488 17.65 -11.21 0.97
N ASN A 489 17.34 -11.77 2.15
CA ASN A 489 17.24 -13.21 2.34
C ASN A 489 15.83 -13.78 2.11
N PHE A 490 14.77 -13.10 2.58
CA PHE A 490 13.37 -13.57 2.50
C PHE A 490 12.60 -12.91 1.36
N HIS A 491 12.10 -13.76 0.46
CA HIS A 491 11.36 -13.37 -0.74
C HIS A 491 9.97 -14.01 -0.77
N TYR A 492 9.08 -13.42 -1.56
CA TYR A 492 7.67 -13.81 -1.59
C TYR A 492 7.21 -14.00 -3.03
N GLN A 493 6.50 -15.10 -3.30
CA GLN A 493 5.94 -15.41 -4.60
C GLN A 493 4.50 -15.91 -4.45
N SER A 494 3.59 -15.46 -5.30
CA SER A 494 2.19 -15.93 -5.33
C SER A 494 1.97 -17.13 -6.26
N ASP A 495 2.87 -17.33 -7.23
CA ASP A 495 2.82 -18.46 -8.16
C ASP A 495 3.68 -19.65 -7.72
N MET A 496 3.04 -20.83 -7.57
CA MET A 496 3.72 -22.03 -7.09
C MET A 496 4.77 -22.56 -8.07
N GLU A 497 4.48 -22.51 -9.37
CA GLU A 497 5.36 -23.04 -10.42
C GLU A 497 6.64 -22.22 -10.54
N THR A 498 6.51 -20.90 -10.53
CA THR A 498 7.62 -19.94 -10.48
C THR A 498 8.43 -20.14 -9.20
N ALA A 499 7.78 -20.23 -8.04
CA ALA A 499 8.48 -20.41 -6.76
C ALA A 499 9.32 -21.71 -6.71
N VAL A 500 8.80 -22.80 -7.31
CA VAL A 500 9.53 -24.07 -7.42
C VAL A 500 10.67 -23.97 -8.44
N THR A 501 10.43 -23.30 -9.57
CA THR A 501 11.43 -23.08 -10.62
C THR A 501 12.61 -22.26 -10.13
N ASP A 502 12.37 -21.20 -9.36
CA ASP A 502 13.44 -20.36 -8.79
C ASP A 502 14.29 -21.08 -7.72
N VAL A 503 13.73 -22.11 -7.05
CA VAL A 503 14.51 -23.00 -6.18
C VAL A 503 15.34 -23.96 -7.02
N ILE A 504 14.75 -24.56 -8.06
CA ILE A 504 15.41 -25.53 -8.95
C ILE A 504 16.59 -24.91 -9.71
N SER A 505 16.46 -23.65 -10.18
CA SER A 505 17.53 -22.89 -10.81
C SER A 505 18.66 -22.51 -9.85
N GLY A 506 18.41 -22.58 -8.53
CA GLY A 506 19.34 -22.12 -7.49
C GLY A 506 19.29 -20.61 -7.21
N THR A 507 18.31 -19.87 -7.76
CA THR A 507 18.05 -18.47 -7.38
C THR A 507 17.72 -18.36 -5.90
N TYR A 508 17.00 -19.35 -5.35
CA TYR A 508 16.78 -19.55 -3.92
C TYR A 508 17.22 -20.94 -3.48
N ARG A 509 17.55 -21.08 -2.19
CA ARG A 509 17.91 -22.39 -1.61
C ARG A 509 16.68 -23.26 -1.40
N MET A 510 15.60 -22.69 -0.91
CA MET A 510 14.37 -23.42 -0.53
C MET A 510 13.13 -22.54 -0.64
N ALA A 511 11.96 -23.20 -0.75
CA ALA A 511 10.66 -22.55 -0.68
C ALA A 511 9.69 -23.28 0.25
N PHE A 512 8.87 -22.49 0.96
CA PHE A 512 7.69 -22.95 1.69
C PHE A 512 6.44 -22.51 0.93
N LEU A 513 5.72 -23.51 0.43
CA LEU A 513 4.51 -23.40 -0.36
C LEU A 513 3.30 -23.53 0.56
N LEU A 514 2.29 -22.67 0.38
CA LEU A 514 1.20 -22.45 1.32
C LEU A 514 -0.15 -22.51 0.63
N ASN A 515 -1.20 -22.84 1.38
CA ASN A 515 -2.56 -22.54 0.97
C ASN A 515 -2.83 -21.03 1.01
N PRO A 516 -3.79 -20.51 0.22
CA PRO A 516 -4.19 -19.11 0.32
C PRO A 516 -4.91 -18.84 1.64
N THR A 517 -4.67 -17.66 2.22
CA THR A 517 -5.39 -17.20 3.42
C THR A 517 -6.88 -17.05 3.11
N LYS A 518 -7.72 -17.74 3.89
CA LYS A 518 -9.20 -17.72 3.79
C LYS A 518 -9.74 -16.33 4.15
N ILE A 519 -10.76 -15.84 3.43
CA ILE A 519 -11.33 -14.50 3.67
C ILE A 519 -11.95 -14.40 5.07
N GLU A 520 -12.54 -15.48 5.55
CA GLU A 520 -13.15 -15.61 6.87
C GLU A 520 -12.11 -15.39 7.99
N HIS A 521 -10.86 -15.83 7.79
CA HIS A 521 -9.78 -15.56 8.74
C HIS A 521 -9.39 -14.07 8.74
N VAL A 522 -9.38 -13.41 7.56
CA VAL A 522 -9.12 -11.97 7.45
C VAL A 522 -10.21 -11.18 8.18
N MET A 523 -11.48 -11.54 7.98
CA MET A 523 -12.64 -10.97 8.66
C MET A 523 -12.56 -11.16 10.18
N GLU A 524 -12.27 -12.38 10.65
CA GLU A 524 -12.14 -12.67 12.08
C GLU A 524 -11.02 -11.85 12.74
N ILE A 525 -9.84 -11.81 12.12
CA ILE A 525 -8.67 -11.12 12.68
C ILE A 525 -8.91 -9.61 12.72
N ALA A 526 -9.39 -9.03 11.61
CA ALA A 526 -9.59 -7.59 11.54
C ALA A 526 -10.83 -7.14 12.33
N GLY A 527 -11.87 -7.98 12.45
CA GLY A 527 -13.02 -7.75 13.32
C GLY A 527 -12.64 -7.65 14.81
N ASN A 528 -11.63 -8.41 15.22
CA ASN A 528 -10.97 -8.34 16.54
C ASN A 528 -9.93 -7.19 16.66
N SER A 529 -9.82 -6.31 15.66
CA SER A 529 -8.82 -5.23 15.60
C SER A 529 -7.36 -5.70 15.67
N LEU A 530 -7.08 -6.92 15.20
CA LEU A 530 -5.75 -7.51 15.15
C LEU A 530 -5.10 -7.30 13.78
N VAL A 531 -3.76 -7.41 13.76
CA VAL A 531 -2.94 -7.21 12.56
C VAL A 531 -2.20 -8.51 12.24
N MET A 532 -2.27 -8.94 10.98
CA MET A 532 -1.57 -10.14 10.49
C MET A 532 -0.06 -9.88 10.31
N PRO A 533 0.77 -10.94 10.26
CA PRO A 533 2.16 -10.82 9.81
C PRO A 533 2.28 -10.19 8.42
N ARG A 534 3.48 -9.68 8.09
CA ARG A 534 3.73 -9.11 6.77
C ARG A 534 3.53 -10.14 5.66
N LYS A 535 3.02 -9.67 4.51
CA LYS A 535 2.72 -10.49 3.33
C LYS A 535 1.93 -11.77 3.66
N SER A 536 0.88 -11.65 4.48
CA SER A 536 -0.03 -12.77 4.81
C SER A 536 -1.15 -12.98 3.78
N THR A 537 -1.40 -11.97 2.96
CA THR A 537 -2.51 -11.93 2.00
C THR A 537 -2.05 -11.26 0.70
N TYR A 538 -2.38 -11.86 -0.44
CA TYR A 538 -2.17 -11.26 -1.75
C TYR A 538 -3.50 -11.18 -2.49
N PHE A 539 -4.22 -10.07 -2.33
CA PHE A 539 -5.47 -9.83 -3.05
C PHE A 539 -5.20 -9.65 -4.55
N TYR A 540 -5.87 -10.46 -5.38
CA TYR A 540 -5.62 -10.56 -6.81
C TYR A 540 -6.91 -10.36 -7.63
N PRO A 541 -6.83 -9.69 -8.81
CA PRO A 541 -5.72 -8.85 -9.25
C PRO A 541 -5.58 -7.60 -8.38
N LYS A 542 -4.40 -6.98 -8.39
CA LYS A 542 -4.19 -5.68 -7.76
C LYS A 542 -5.08 -4.62 -8.43
N VAL A 543 -5.46 -3.58 -7.69
CA VAL A 543 -6.27 -2.49 -8.24
C VAL A 543 -5.40 -1.64 -9.16
N LEU A 544 -5.90 -1.36 -10.37
CA LEU A 544 -5.18 -0.55 -11.35
C LEU A 544 -4.99 0.90 -10.88
N THR A 545 -3.92 1.49 -11.39
CA THR A 545 -3.57 2.90 -11.23
C THR A 545 -3.82 3.65 -12.54
N GLY A 546 -4.30 4.90 -12.45
CA GLY A 546 -4.49 5.78 -13.61
C GLY A 546 -5.90 5.83 -14.22
N LEU A 547 -6.83 4.97 -13.82
CA LEU A 547 -8.23 5.03 -14.29
C LEU A 547 -8.95 6.30 -13.79
N VAL A 548 -8.77 6.59 -12.50
CA VAL A 548 -9.29 7.76 -11.81
C VAL A 548 -8.19 8.28 -10.89
N ILE A 549 -8.04 9.61 -10.84
CA ILE A 549 -7.08 10.33 -10.02
C ILE A 549 -7.87 11.34 -9.18
N ASN A 550 -7.56 11.44 -7.88
CA ASN A 550 -8.14 12.46 -7.01
C ASN A 550 -7.14 13.62 -6.84
N GLU A 551 -7.47 14.81 -7.36
CA GLU A 551 -6.70 16.04 -7.13
C GLU A 551 -7.09 16.66 -5.79
N ILE A 552 -6.09 17.14 -5.04
CA ILE A 552 -6.27 17.72 -3.71
C ILE A 552 -6.09 19.24 -3.79
N ASP A 553 -7.16 19.95 -4.10
CA ASP A 553 -7.21 21.40 -3.97
C ASP A 553 -7.54 21.80 -2.51
N PRO A 554 -6.65 22.47 -1.75
CA PRO A 554 -6.91 22.89 -0.37
C PRO A 554 -8.07 23.90 -0.23
N TYR A 555 -8.59 24.45 -1.32
CA TYR A 555 -9.76 25.33 -1.34
C TYR A 555 -11.06 24.61 -1.72
N GLU A 556 -10.99 23.42 -2.32
CA GLU A 556 -12.15 22.59 -2.61
C GLU A 556 -12.77 21.99 -1.34
N THR A 557 -14.08 21.77 -1.39
CA THR A 557 -14.87 21.08 -0.36
C THR A 557 -15.64 19.94 -1.01
N ILE A 558 -15.32 18.72 -0.62
CA ILE A 558 -16.09 17.51 -0.92
C ILE A 558 -17.43 17.60 -0.18
N GLN A 559 -18.52 17.41 -0.92
CA GLN A 559 -19.87 17.36 -0.36
C GLN A 559 -20.17 15.91 0.05
N VAL A 560 -20.45 15.70 1.34
CA VAL A 560 -21.00 14.44 1.83
C VAL A 560 -22.50 14.45 1.54
N PRO A 561 -23.06 13.44 0.86
CA PRO A 561 -24.49 13.38 0.50
C PRO A 561 -25.46 13.35 1.69
#